data_AF-A0A6S7G5L4-F1
#
_entry.id   AF-A0A6S7G5L4-F1
#
_cell.length_a   1.000
_cell.length_b   1.000
_cell.length_c   1.000
_cell.angle_alpha   90.00
_cell.angle_beta   90.00
_cell.angle_gamma   90.00
#
_symmetry.space_group_name_H-M   'P 1'
#
loop_
_entity.id
_entity.type
_entity.pdbx_description
1 polymer ?
#
loop_
_entity_poly.entity_id
_entity_poly.type
_entity_poly.pdbx_seq_one_letter_code
_entity_poly.pdbx_strand_id
1 'polypeptide(L)'
;MDEVDGMAGNEDRGGMQELINLIKSTKIPIVCMCNDRNSQKVRSLANYCFDLRFYRPKIDQMKGAMMSIACKERLTISPQAMEKIVVGANQDVRQVLHNLSMWTSKRKSMSYDEAKADADRAHKDIKIGPFDVTRKIFSAEESSKMKIQDQFSLFFNDYSIIPLFSQENYLHVVPYSARGEMKKTLKCVSEAAESFCNSDLVEKSIRSNGSWNLLPLQAFFSCVYPGTVMRGRMSQRIDFPCWLGKNSTTTKNSRILQELVSHAQLSISGCKNELNLDYIPHLRNVLSKPLMNATTEDCSSKVSEVIEVVDSYNFVKEDWQSIMDVGHFDGKRKLQGDIDSKVKAAFTRTYNKGSHVTPYASNVGAKKKPKATAPDVKTEGLGTGKAPEVSDDDSDGDIGENFKVKKGGKTGAKKSGKARATSDTKQARGKETGKGRGKSKK
;
A
#
# COMPACT_ATOMS: atom_id res chain seq x y z
N MET A 1 0.62 11.99 -17.30
CA MET A 1 0.58 12.47 -15.91
C MET A 1 1.98 12.32 -15.35
N ASP A 2 2.63 13.44 -15.06
CA ASP A 2 3.97 13.45 -14.45
C ASP A 2 3.84 13.53 -12.92
N GLU A 3 4.88 13.09 -12.20
CA GLU A 3 4.97 13.17 -10.73
C GLU A 3 3.75 12.60 -9.99
N VAL A 4 3.24 11.43 -10.43
CA VAL A 4 2.03 10.83 -9.81
C VAL A 4 2.23 10.39 -8.37
N ASP A 5 3.48 10.23 -7.92
CA ASP A 5 3.85 10.01 -6.52
C ASP A 5 3.73 11.28 -5.65
N GLY A 6 3.70 12.46 -6.29
CA GLY A 6 3.52 13.76 -5.66
C GLY A 6 2.07 14.11 -5.30
N MET A 7 1.08 13.40 -5.87
CA MET A 7 -0.34 13.62 -5.57
C MET A 7 -0.63 13.35 -4.08
N ALA A 8 -0.73 14.41 -3.29
CA ALA A 8 -0.71 14.35 -1.84
C ALA A 8 -1.50 15.48 -1.18
N GLY A 9 -2.00 15.23 0.03
CA GLY A 9 -2.69 16.23 0.83
C GLY A 9 -4.14 16.46 0.40
N ASN A 10 -4.76 17.44 1.04
CA ASN A 10 -6.17 17.78 0.80
C ASN A 10 -6.41 18.38 -0.60
N GLU A 11 -5.39 18.91 -1.25
CA GLU A 11 -5.49 19.53 -2.58
C GLU A 11 -5.76 18.48 -3.68
N ASP A 12 -5.13 17.30 -3.57
CA ASP A 12 -5.27 16.18 -4.52
C ASP A 12 -6.08 15.02 -3.93
N ARG A 13 -6.97 15.29 -2.97
CA ARG A 13 -7.74 14.26 -2.27
C ARG A 13 -8.55 13.41 -3.25
N GLY A 14 -8.31 12.11 -3.24
CA GLY A 14 -8.95 11.15 -4.16
C GLY A 14 -8.40 11.16 -5.60
N GLY A 15 -7.43 12.00 -5.93
CA GLY A 15 -6.91 12.13 -7.30
C GLY A 15 -6.32 10.83 -7.86
N MET A 16 -5.67 10.02 -7.02
CA MET A 16 -5.13 8.71 -7.42
C MET A 16 -6.23 7.71 -7.79
N GLN A 17 -7.37 7.72 -7.09
CA GLN A 17 -8.48 6.83 -7.41
C GLN A 17 -9.18 7.25 -8.70
N GLU A 18 -9.34 8.56 -8.90
CA GLU A 18 -9.94 9.06 -10.13
C GLU A 18 -9.04 8.82 -11.34
N LEU A 19 -7.72 8.94 -11.17
CA LEU A 19 -6.76 8.56 -12.20
C LEU A 19 -6.88 7.07 -12.57
N ILE A 20 -7.07 6.18 -11.59
CA ILE A 20 -7.32 4.75 -11.85
C ILE A 20 -8.63 4.55 -12.63
N ASN A 21 -9.70 5.26 -12.26
CA ASN A 21 -10.99 5.18 -12.97
C ASN A 21 -10.87 5.67 -14.43
N LEU A 22 -10.09 6.73 -14.64
CA LEU A 22 -9.77 7.25 -15.95
C LEU A 22 -8.98 6.23 -16.77
N ILE A 23 -7.96 5.59 -16.20
CA ILE A 23 -7.17 4.53 -16.87
C ILE A 23 -8.06 3.35 -17.28
N LYS A 24 -9.07 2.99 -16.48
CA LYS A 24 -9.99 1.89 -16.81
C LYS A 24 -10.91 2.20 -18.01
N SER A 25 -11.21 3.48 -18.25
CA SER A 25 -12.20 3.92 -19.25
C SER A 25 -11.60 4.65 -20.45
N THR A 26 -10.32 4.99 -20.39
CA THR A 26 -9.63 5.77 -21.42
C THR A 26 -9.54 5.04 -22.76
N LYS A 27 -9.60 5.82 -23.84
CA LYS A 27 -9.33 5.37 -25.22
C LYS A 27 -8.01 5.94 -25.75
N ILE A 28 -7.35 6.78 -24.97
CA ILE A 28 -6.04 7.35 -25.28
C ILE A 28 -4.99 6.75 -24.34
N PRO A 29 -3.78 6.43 -24.83
CA PRO A 29 -2.72 5.88 -23.99
C PRO A 29 -2.30 6.92 -22.95
N ILE A 30 -2.33 6.52 -21.68
CA ILE A 30 -1.90 7.36 -20.56
C ILE A 30 -0.52 6.90 -20.12
N VAL A 31 0.44 7.82 -20.10
CA VAL A 31 1.77 7.61 -19.53
C VAL A 31 1.82 8.28 -18.17
N CYS A 32 2.06 7.49 -17.13
CA CYS A 32 2.24 7.95 -15.76
C CYS A 32 3.72 7.85 -15.39
N MET A 33 4.30 8.92 -14.86
CA MET A 33 5.70 8.99 -14.44
C MET A 33 5.75 9.22 -12.92
N CYS A 34 6.61 8.48 -12.23
CA CYS A 34 6.82 8.59 -10.78
C CYS A 34 8.30 8.42 -10.46
N ASN A 35 8.78 9.02 -9.38
CA ASN A 35 10.14 8.87 -8.91
C ASN A 35 10.30 7.63 -8.01
N ASP A 36 9.35 7.40 -7.08
CA ASP A 36 9.37 6.23 -6.21
C ASP A 36 8.21 5.27 -6.47
N ARG A 37 8.54 4.15 -7.14
CA ARG A 37 7.63 3.03 -7.38
C ARG A 37 7.17 2.30 -6.11
N ASN A 38 7.93 2.40 -5.02
CA ASN A 38 7.61 1.72 -3.77
C ASN A 38 6.66 2.50 -2.87
N SER A 39 6.42 3.78 -3.19
CA SER A 39 5.45 4.63 -2.53
C SER A 39 4.09 3.93 -2.43
N GLN A 40 3.49 3.98 -1.24
CA GLN A 40 2.24 3.29 -0.94
C GLN A 40 1.10 3.73 -1.88
N LYS A 41 1.14 4.97 -2.35
CA LYS A 41 0.19 5.56 -3.30
C LYS A 41 0.33 5.00 -4.70
N VAL A 42 1.56 4.87 -5.19
CA VAL A 42 1.83 4.34 -6.53
C VAL A 42 1.56 2.84 -6.60
N ARG A 43 1.69 2.13 -5.47
CA ARG A 43 1.45 0.68 -5.39
C ARG A 43 0.03 0.28 -5.82
N SER A 44 -0.99 1.09 -5.54
CA SER A 44 -2.36 0.82 -5.98
C SER A 44 -2.56 1.09 -7.48
N LEU A 45 -1.94 2.15 -8.01
CA LEU A 45 -1.97 2.52 -9.43
C LEU A 45 -1.22 1.52 -10.32
N ALA A 46 -0.09 1.02 -9.85
CA ALA A 46 0.81 0.17 -10.63
C ALA A 46 0.15 -1.15 -11.11
N ASN A 47 -0.92 -1.59 -10.46
CA ASN A 47 -1.68 -2.78 -10.87
C ASN A 47 -2.47 -2.56 -12.18
N TYR A 48 -2.68 -1.31 -12.59
CA TYR A 48 -3.44 -0.93 -13.79
C TYR A 48 -2.55 -0.42 -14.92
N CYS A 49 -1.24 -0.34 -14.70
CA CYS A 49 -0.27 0.23 -15.62
C CYS A 49 0.77 -0.81 -16.01
N PHE A 50 1.37 -0.65 -17.19
CA PHE A 50 2.58 -1.38 -17.55
C PHE A 50 3.79 -0.75 -16.86
N ASP A 51 4.49 -1.53 -16.02
CA ASP A 51 5.62 -1.06 -15.19
C ASP A 51 6.92 -0.98 -16.02
N LEU A 52 7.27 0.24 -16.44
CA LEU A 52 8.53 0.56 -17.11
C LEU A 52 9.52 1.19 -16.13
N ARG A 53 10.60 0.47 -15.83
CA ARG A 53 11.63 0.93 -14.88
C ARG A 53 12.81 1.54 -15.62
N PHE A 54 13.07 2.81 -15.32
CA PHE A 54 14.27 3.49 -15.76
C PHE A 54 15.41 3.20 -14.78
N TYR A 55 16.53 2.74 -15.31
CA TYR A 55 17.75 2.53 -14.54
C TYR A 55 18.72 3.68 -14.80
N ARG A 56 19.60 3.93 -13.82
CA ARG A 56 20.68 4.91 -13.99
C ARG A 56 21.54 4.51 -15.21
N PRO A 57 21.82 5.45 -16.14
CA PRO A 57 22.68 5.16 -17.29
C PRO A 57 24.09 4.75 -16.85
N LYS A 58 24.78 3.97 -17.69
CA LYS A 58 26.17 3.60 -17.40
C LYS A 58 27.07 4.85 -17.49
N ILE A 59 28.12 4.87 -16.66
CA ILE A 59 29.07 6.00 -16.61
C ILE A 59 29.67 6.27 -18.00
N ASP A 60 30.04 5.23 -18.74
CA ASP A 60 30.62 5.38 -20.09
C ASP A 60 29.65 6.02 -21.10
N GLN A 61 28.36 5.67 -21.02
CA GLN A 61 27.32 6.24 -21.87
C GLN A 61 27.15 7.74 -21.58
N MET A 62 27.13 8.10 -20.29
CA MET A 62 27.05 9.50 -19.88
C MET A 62 28.31 10.27 -20.26
N LYS A 63 29.48 9.71 -20.03
CA LYS A 63 30.77 10.32 -20.39
C LYS A 63 30.84 10.62 -21.89
N GLY A 64 30.47 9.68 -22.74
CA GLY A 64 30.44 9.89 -24.19
C GLY A 64 29.50 11.02 -24.61
N ALA A 65 28.27 11.03 -24.05
CA ALA A 65 27.29 12.07 -24.33
C ALA A 65 27.76 13.46 -23.83
N MET A 66 28.28 13.54 -22.60
CA MET A 66 28.70 14.79 -21.98
C MET A 66 29.96 15.36 -22.62
N MET A 67 30.91 14.52 -23.04
CA MET A 67 32.09 14.97 -23.81
C MET A 67 31.70 15.52 -25.18
N SER A 68 30.69 14.93 -25.85
CA SER A 68 30.16 15.49 -27.10
C SER A 68 29.55 16.87 -26.88
N ILE A 69 28.80 17.07 -25.79
CA ILE A 69 28.21 18.37 -25.43
C ILE A 69 29.32 19.37 -25.10
N ALA A 70 30.30 19.00 -24.28
CA ALA A 70 31.43 19.86 -23.94
C ALA A 70 32.19 20.34 -25.19
N CYS A 71 32.41 19.46 -26.17
CA CYS A 71 33.04 19.82 -27.44
C CYS A 71 32.20 20.86 -28.22
N LYS A 72 30.88 20.66 -28.32
CA LYS A 72 29.96 21.60 -28.99
C LYS A 72 29.93 22.97 -28.31
N GLU A 73 29.98 22.99 -26.98
CA GLU A 73 30.00 24.20 -26.14
C GLU A 73 31.39 24.83 -26.00
N ARG A 74 32.41 24.29 -26.70
CA ARG A 74 33.81 24.75 -26.65
C ARG A 74 34.40 24.76 -25.22
N LEU A 75 33.99 23.78 -24.43
CA LEU A 75 34.46 23.54 -23.06
C LEU A 75 35.58 22.50 -23.09
N THR A 76 36.75 22.84 -22.53
CA THR A 76 37.86 21.90 -22.40
C THR A 76 37.82 21.23 -21.03
N ILE A 77 37.35 19.98 -20.98
CA ILE A 77 37.33 19.12 -19.79
C ILE A 77 38.12 17.83 -20.07
N SER A 78 38.93 17.40 -19.11
CA SER A 78 39.62 16.12 -19.20
C SER A 78 38.63 14.95 -19.04
N PRO A 79 38.81 13.82 -19.76
CA PRO A 79 37.91 12.68 -19.63
C PRO A 79 37.82 12.11 -18.20
N GLN A 80 38.89 12.24 -17.41
CA GLN A 80 38.94 11.81 -16.01
C GLN A 80 38.12 12.73 -15.10
N ALA A 81 38.16 14.04 -15.34
CA ALA A 81 37.30 14.99 -14.64
C ALA A 81 35.82 14.73 -14.94
N MET A 82 35.47 14.53 -16.22
CA MET A 82 34.09 14.24 -16.63
C MET A 82 33.51 13.00 -15.92
N GLU A 83 34.33 11.96 -15.76
CA GLU A 83 33.93 10.74 -15.08
C GLU A 83 33.64 10.98 -13.59
N LYS A 84 34.48 11.76 -12.90
CA LYS A 84 34.24 12.16 -11.51
C LYS A 84 32.97 12.98 -11.34
N ILE A 85 32.67 13.85 -12.29
CA ILE A 85 31.46 14.67 -12.29
C ILE A 85 30.21 13.79 -12.41
N VAL A 86 30.24 12.83 -13.34
CA VAL A 86 29.15 11.87 -13.53
C VAL A 86 28.91 11.06 -12.25
N VAL A 87 29.98 10.63 -11.58
CA VAL A 87 29.89 9.91 -10.29
C VAL A 87 29.36 10.81 -9.17
N GLY A 88 29.87 12.04 -9.04
CA GLY A 88 29.44 13.00 -8.01
C GLY A 88 27.99 13.43 -8.14
N ALA A 89 27.47 13.49 -9.37
CA ALA A 89 26.05 13.72 -9.66
C ALA A 89 25.19 12.45 -9.55
N ASN A 90 25.72 11.35 -9.01
CA ASN A 90 25.04 10.07 -8.87
C ASN A 90 24.47 9.53 -10.20
N GLN A 91 25.13 9.78 -11.34
CA GLN A 91 24.63 9.39 -12.66
C GLN A 91 23.28 10.04 -13.05
N ASP A 92 22.95 11.20 -12.48
CA ASP A 92 21.82 12.02 -12.92
C ASP A 92 22.24 12.92 -14.09
N VAL A 93 21.65 12.68 -15.26
CA VAL A 93 21.97 13.41 -16.51
C VAL A 93 21.65 14.91 -16.38
N ARG A 94 20.53 15.27 -15.73
CA ARG A 94 20.12 16.67 -15.55
C ARG A 94 21.10 17.38 -14.62
N GLN A 95 21.47 16.74 -13.51
CA GLN A 95 22.42 17.32 -12.56
C GLN A 95 23.82 17.47 -13.18
N VAL A 96 24.31 16.50 -13.96
CA VAL A 96 25.59 16.63 -14.66
C VAL A 96 25.59 17.82 -15.62
N LEU A 97 24.51 17.99 -16.41
CA LEU A 97 24.38 19.14 -17.30
C LEU A 97 24.33 20.46 -16.54
N HIS A 98 23.62 20.51 -15.42
CA HIS A 98 23.55 21.69 -14.58
C HIS A 98 24.92 22.04 -13.98
N ASN A 99 25.67 21.05 -13.51
CA ASN A 99 27.04 21.23 -13.01
C ASN A 99 27.96 21.77 -14.13
N LEU A 100 27.89 21.20 -15.33
CA LEU A 100 28.62 21.70 -16.51
C LEU A 100 28.26 23.15 -16.84
N SER A 101 26.98 23.48 -16.81
CA SER A 101 26.48 24.85 -17.06
C SER A 101 26.97 25.84 -16.00
N MET A 102 26.85 25.50 -14.71
CA MET A 102 27.37 26.32 -13.61
C MET A 102 28.85 26.60 -13.76
N TRP A 103 29.64 25.66 -14.28
CA TRP A 103 31.07 25.86 -14.46
C TRP A 103 31.41 26.67 -15.70
N THR A 104 30.70 26.51 -16.82
CA THR A 104 30.85 27.40 -17.98
C THR A 104 30.64 28.87 -17.62
N SER A 105 29.77 29.14 -16.65
CA SER A 105 29.51 30.48 -16.12
C SER A 105 30.67 31.07 -15.32
N LYS A 106 31.57 30.24 -14.77
CA LYS A 106 32.75 30.69 -14.01
C LYS A 106 34.00 30.78 -14.89
N ARG A 107 34.35 29.72 -15.64
CA ARG A 107 35.52 29.66 -16.57
C ARG A 107 35.32 28.57 -17.64
N LYS A 108 36.00 28.69 -18.79
CA LYS A 108 35.88 27.75 -19.93
C LYS A 108 36.88 26.58 -19.95
N SER A 109 37.75 26.45 -18.95
CA SER A 109 38.74 25.36 -18.82
C SER A 109 38.79 24.81 -17.40
N MET A 110 38.96 23.49 -17.24
CA MET A 110 38.96 22.82 -15.93
C MET A 110 40.21 21.96 -15.70
N SER A 111 40.75 22.01 -14.48
CA SER A 111 41.76 21.06 -13.97
C SER A 111 41.11 19.86 -13.27
N TYR A 112 41.79 18.71 -13.27
CA TYR A 112 41.32 17.46 -12.63
C TYR A 112 41.03 17.62 -11.12
N ASP A 113 41.84 18.40 -10.41
CA ASP A 113 41.73 18.55 -8.96
C ASP A 113 40.47 19.33 -8.54
N GLU A 114 40.02 20.27 -9.37
CA GLU A 114 38.79 21.05 -9.14
C GLU A 114 37.55 20.17 -9.33
N ALA A 115 37.56 19.32 -10.37
CA ALA A 115 36.49 18.36 -10.63
C ALA A 115 36.35 17.34 -9.49
N LYS A 116 37.48 16.90 -8.93
CA LYS A 116 37.51 15.97 -7.79
C LYS A 116 36.95 16.63 -6.53
N ALA A 117 37.39 17.85 -6.20
CA ALA A 117 36.89 18.57 -5.03
C ALA A 117 35.37 18.82 -5.10
N ASP A 118 34.83 19.12 -6.28
CA ASP A 118 33.39 19.35 -6.44
C ASP A 118 32.57 18.05 -6.44
N ALA A 119 33.11 16.97 -7.03
CA ALA A 119 32.50 15.65 -6.94
C ALA A 119 32.45 15.14 -5.47
N ASP A 120 33.51 15.38 -4.70
CA ASP A 120 33.58 15.02 -3.29
C ASP A 120 32.61 15.85 -2.42
N ARG A 121 32.32 17.11 -2.81
CA ARG A 121 31.25 17.91 -2.19
C ARG A 121 29.87 17.38 -2.55
N ALA A 122 29.61 17.14 -3.84
CA ALA A 122 28.32 16.63 -4.31
C ALA A 122 27.97 15.25 -3.71
N HIS A 123 28.98 14.39 -3.48
CA HIS A 123 28.76 13.08 -2.85
C HIS A 123 28.26 13.18 -1.40
N LYS A 124 28.48 14.31 -0.69
CA LYS A 124 27.95 14.50 0.67
C LYS A 124 26.44 14.80 0.67
N ASP A 125 25.92 15.36 -0.40
CA ASP A 125 24.53 15.83 -0.50
C ASP A 125 23.57 14.82 -1.16
N ILE A 126 24.07 13.63 -1.53
CA ILE A 126 23.22 12.57 -2.10
C ILE A 126 22.38 11.98 -0.96
N LYS A 127 21.07 12.25 -0.97
CA LYS A 127 20.11 11.52 -0.14
C LYS A 127 20.19 10.04 -0.45
N ILE A 128 20.56 9.27 0.56
CA ILE A 128 20.61 7.80 0.50
C ILE A 128 19.21 7.28 0.83
N GLY A 129 18.69 6.35 0.03
CA GLY A 129 17.38 5.76 0.28
C GLY A 129 17.35 4.95 1.59
N PRO A 130 16.18 4.80 2.24
CA PRO A 130 16.07 4.11 3.53
C PRO A 130 16.67 2.70 3.56
N PHE A 131 16.49 1.92 2.49
CA PHE A 131 17.08 0.58 2.35
C PHE A 131 18.61 0.60 2.41
N ASP A 132 19.24 1.56 1.73
CA ASP A 132 20.69 1.68 1.70
C ASP A 132 21.24 2.26 3.00
N VAL A 133 20.48 3.15 3.66
CA VAL A 133 20.80 3.63 5.01
C VAL A 133 20.81 2.46 6.00
N THR A 134 19.77 1.63 6.02
CA THR A 134 19.69 0.47 6.93
C THR A 134 20.81 -0.53 6.66
N ARG A 135 21.19 -0.74 5.41
CA ARG A 135 22.37 -1.53 5.05
C ARG A 135 23.63 -0.96 5.68
N LYS A 136 23.87 0.35 5.50
CA LYS A 136 25.05 1.05 6.02
C LYS A 136 25.12 1.06 7.55
N ILE A 137 24.00 1.19 8.23
CA ILE A 137 23.91 1.19 9.70
C ILE A 137 24.43 -0.13 10.27
N PHE A 138 23.96 -1.27 9.73
CA PHE A 138 24.25 -2.59 10.29
C PHE A 138 25.46 -3.30 9.67
N SER A 139 25.92 -2.88 8.49
CA SER A 139 27.08 -3.46 7.81
C SER A 139 28.38 -3.10 8.52
N ALA A 140 29.11 -4.11 8.99
CA ALA A 140 30.39 -3.90 9.67
C ALA A 140 31.46 -3.23 8.78
N GLU A 141 31.49 -3.54 7.48
CA GLU A 141 32.48 -3.02 6.53
C GLU A 141 32.29 -1.52 6.24
N GLU A 142 31.04 -1.06 6.22
CA GLU A 142 30.68 0.32 5.92
C GLU A 142 30.67 1.16 7.21
N SER A 143 30.04 0.65 8.27
CA SER A 143 29.93 1.33 9.57
C SER A 143 31.28 1.52 10.25
N SER A 144 32.26 0.62 10.06
CA SER A 144 33.62 0.78 10.63
C SER A 144 34.41 1.95 10.04
N LYS A 145 34.06 2.41 8.83
CA LYS A 145 34.72 3.54 8.16
C LYS A 145 34.07 4.88 8.51
N MET A 146 32.89 4.86 9.14
CA MET A 146 32.09 6.04 9.44
C MET A 146 32.42 6.58 10.83
N LYS A 147 32.44 7.91 10.95
CA LYS A 147 32.45 8.57 12.26
C LYS A 147 31.03 8.56 12.84
N ILE A 148 30.93 8.76 14.15
CA ILE A 148 29.63 8.88 14.84
C ILE A 148 28.76 9.97 14.18
N GLN A 149 29.35 11.10 13.77
CA GLN A 149 28.63 12.17 13.06
C GLN A 149 28.03 11.71 11.73
N ASP A 150 28.73 10.85 10.99
CA ASP A 150 28.23 10.29 9.73
C ASP A 150 27.08 9.30 9.99
N GLN A 151 27.13 8.58 11.12
CA GLN A 151 26.02 7.71 11.52
C GLN A 151 24.77 8.52 11.93
N PHE A 152 24.95 9.70 12.53
CA PHE A 152 23.85 10.62 12.75
C PHE A 152 23.29 11.17 11.44
N SER A 153 24.14 11.55 10.48
CA SER A 153 23.66 12.06 9.18
C SER A 153 22.88 11.01 8.39
N LEU A 154 23.18 9.72 8.57
CA LEU A 154 22.40 8.63 7.99
C LEU A 154 20.92 8.70 8.41
N PHE A 155 20.62 8.90 9.70
CA PHE A 155 19.25 9.06 10.21
C PHE A 155 18.55 10.28 9.62
N PHE A 156 19.25 11.39 9.42
CA PHE A 156 18.64 12.62 8.90
C PHE A 156 18.32 12.59 7.39
N ASN A 157 18.72 11.53 6.66
CA ASN A 157 18.27 11.34 5.28
C ASN A 157 16.74 11.19 5.19
N ASP A 158 16.16 10.45 6.15
CA ASP A 158 14.72 10.30 6.34
C ASP A 158 14.41 9.89 7.79
N TYR A 159 14.36 10.88 8.67
CA TYR A 159 14.14 10.67 10.10
C TYR A 159 12.77 10.07 10.42
N SER A 160 11.83 10.10 9.46
CA SER A 160 10.46 9.62 9.65
C SER A 160 10.35 8.11 9.50
N ILE A 161 11.12 7.51 8.59
CA ILE A 161 10.98 6.10 8.22
C ILE A 161 12.18 5.26 8.63
N ILE A 162 13.38 5.83 8.73
CA ILE A 162 14.60 5.08 9.06
C ILE A 162 14.49 4.34 10.40
N PRO A 163 13.94 4.91 11.48
CA PRO A 163 13.74 4.17 12.73
C PRO A 163 12.94 2.88 12.55
N LEU A 164 11.88 2.92 11.74
CA LEU A 164 11.04 1.77 11.43
C LEU A 164 11.82 0.72 10.61
N PHE A 165 12.62 1.16 9.64
CA PHE A 165 13.48 0.24 8.88
C PHE A 165 14.53 -0.43 9.77
N SER A 166 15.15 0.33 10.67
CA SER A 166 16.13 -0.20 11.62
C SER A 166 15.49 -1.25 12.55
N GLN A 167 14.29 -0.96 13.08
CA GLN A 167 13.56 -1.86 13.97
C GLN A 167 13.01 -3.10 13.26
N GLU A 168 12.61 -3.03 12.00
CA GLU A 168 12.14 -4.21 11.27
C GLU A 168 13.31 -5.17 10.98
N ASN A 169 14.48 -4.63 10.63
CA ASN A 169 15.55 -5.41 10.03
C ASN A 169 16.70 -5.81 10.98
N TYR A 170 16.80 -5.24 12.19
CA TYR A 170 17.92 -5.57 13.10
C TYR A 170 17.99 -7.07 13.45
N LEU A 171 16.86 -7.77 13.49
CA LEU A 171 16.79 -9.22 13.75
C LEU A 171 17.38 -10.07 12.61
N HIS A 172 17.49 -9.51 11.39
CA HIS A 172 18.09 -10.18 10.25
C HIS A 172 19.62 -10.05 10.23
N VAL A 173 20.21 -9.34 11.20
CA VAL A 173 21.66 -9.13 11.27
C VAL A 173 22.31 -10.19 12.14
N VAL A 174 23.42 -10.74 11.67
CA VAL A 174 24.30 -11.61 12.45
C VAL A 174 25.44 -10.77 13.02
N PRO A 175 25.43 -10.44 14.34
CA PRO A 175 26.40 -9.55 14.94
C PRO A 175 27.79 -10.21 15.04
N TYR A 176 28.84 -9.47 14.67
CA TYR A 176 30.22 -9.97 14.75
C TYR A 176 30.73 -10.13 16.19
N SER A 177 30.22 -9.32 17.11
CA SER A 177 30.50 -9.42 18.55
C SER A 177 30.13 -10.80 19.13
N ALA A 178 29.09 -11.43 18.58
CA ALA A 178 28.61 -12.72 19.05
C ALA A 178 29.42 -13.92 18.54
N ARG A 179 30.17 -13.79 17.44
CA ARG A 179 30.98 -14.88 16.83
C ARG A 179 30.24 -16.22 16.66
N GLY A 180 28.92 -16.16 16.40
CA GLY A 180 28.07 -17.36 16.26
C GLY A 180 27.54 -17.95 17.57
N GLU A 181 27.89 -17.39 18.73
CA GLU A 181 27.34 -17.82 20.02
C GLU A 181 25.93 -17.27 20.24
N MET A 182 24.93 -18.16 20.32
CA MET A 182 23.52 -17.79 20.46
C MET A 182 23.24 -16.91 21.68
N LYS A 183 23.87 -17.18 22.83
CA LYS A 183 23.68 -16.41 24.07
C LYS A 183 24.13 -14.94 23.91
N LYS A 184 25.24 -14.72 23.21
CA LYS A 184 25.74 -13.36 22.93
C LYS A 184 24.89 -12.66 21.88
N THR A 185 24.45 -13.37 20.85
CA THR A 185 23.51 -12.84 19.84
C THR A 185 22.23 -12.36 20.52
N LEU A 186 21.64 -13.18 21.40
CA LEU A 186 20.41 -12.81 22.10
C LEU A 186 20.60 -11.59 23.01
N LYS A 187 21.77 -11.46 23.65
CA LYS A 187 22.12 -10.28 24.45
C LYS A 187 22.21 -9.01 23.59
N CYS A 188 22.86 -9.08 22.43
CA CYS A 188 22.91 -7.95 21.50
C CYS A 188 21.51 -7.56 20.99
N VAL A 189 20.67 -8.56 20.69
CA VAL A 189 19.28 -8.34 20.29
C VAL A 189 18.48 -7.65 21.41
N SER A 190 18.62 -8.08 22.66
CA SER A 190 17.92 -7.44 23.78
C SER A 190 18.38 -6.01 24.02
N GLU A 191 19.68 -5.74 23.94
CA GLU A 191 20.24 -4.38 24.08
C GLU A 191 19.75 -3.45 22.95
N ALA A 192 19.68 -3.96 21.72
CA ALA A 192 19.12 -3.20 20.60
C ALA A 192 17.61 -2.94 20.78
N ALA A 193 16.84 -3.94 21.24
CA ALA A 193 15.42 -3.80 21.51
C ALA A 193 15.12 -2.74 22.57
N GLU A 194 15.89 -2.73 23.67
CA GLU A 194 15.79 -1.69 24.71
C GLU A 194 16.06 -0.29 24.14
N SER A 195 17.04 -0.17 23.26
CA SER A 195 17.33 1.09 22.56
C SER A 195 16.15 1.56 21.70
N PHE A 196 15.53 0.67 20.93
CA PHE A 196 14.34 1.00 20.14
C PHE A 196 13.16 1.45 21.03
N CYS A 197 12.95 0.82 22.19
CA CYS A 197 11.95 1.27 23.16
C CYS A 197 12.23 2.69 23.65
N ASN A 198 13.48 3.01 23.98
CA ASN A 198 13.88 4.37 24.36
C ASN A 198 13.67 5.37 23.21
N SER A 199 13.96 4.95 21.97
CA SER A 199 13.69 5.76 20.78
C SER A 199 12.19 6.07 20.62
N ASP A 200 11.31 5.11 20.87
CA ASP A 200 9.86 5.30 20.79
C ASP A 200 9.35 6.29 21.85
N LEU A 201 9.88 6.22 23.07
CA LEU A 201 9.57 7.20 24.13
C LEU A 201 10.00 8.62 23.73
N VAL A 202 11.18 8.76 23.13
CA VAL A 202 11.67 10.04 22.61
C VAL A 202 10.80 10.52 21.46
N GLU A 203 10.43 9.64 20.52
CA GLU A 203 9.55 9.96 19.40
C GLU A 203 8.18 10.45 19.87
N LYS A 204 7.59 9.78 20.87
CA LYS A 204 6.34 10.20 21.49
C LYS A 204 6.44 11.62 22.06
N SER A 205 7.54 11.95 22.75
CA SER A 205 7.79 13.30 23.26
C SER A 205 7.95 14.34 22.15
N ILE A 206 8.68 14.00 21.08
CA ILE A 206 8.85 14.86 19.89
C ILE A 206 7.49 15.17 19.26
N ARG A 207 6.70 14.13 18.98
CA ARG A 207 5.41 14.27 18.28
C ARG A 207 4.33 14.93 19.14
N SER A 208 4.34 14.72 20.46
CA SER A 208 3.33 15.31 21.35
C SER A 208 3.59 16.79 21.63
N ASN A 209 4.86 17.19 21.79
CA ASN A 209 5.22 18.54 22.25
C ASN A 209 5.87 19.41 21.14
N GLY A 210 6.16 18.85 19.97
CA GLY A 210 6.91 19.54 18.92
C GLY A 210 8.39 19.77 19.27
N SER A 211 8.96 18.97 20.18
CA SER A 211 10.33 19.11 20.68
C SER A 211 11.38 18.57 19.70
N TRP A 212 11.53 19.18 18.54
CA TRP A 212 12.44 18.74 17.46
C TRP A 212 13.93 18.74 17.84
N ASN A 213 14.30 19.43 18.92
CA ASN A 213 15.65 19.40 19.50
C ASN A 213 16.06 18.00 20.01
N LEU A 214 15.11 17.09 20.21
CA LEU A 214 15.36 15.71 20.63
C LEU A 214 15.67 14.76 19.45
N LEU A 215 15.60 15.21 18.20
CA LEU A 215 15.92 14.37 17.03
C LEU A 215 17.30 13.71 17.09
N PRO A 216 18.39 14.39 17.53
CA PRO A 216 19.68 13.72 17.71
C PRO A 216 19.62 12.60 18.75
N LEU A 217 18.82 12.75 19.81
CA LEU A 217 18.64 11.70 20.81
C LEU A 217 17.89 10.50 20.23
N GLN A 218 16.84 10.74 19.44
CA GLN A 218 16.13 9.68 18.72
C GLN A 218 17.06 8.97 17.72
N ALA A 219 17.89 9.72 16.99
CA ALA A 219 18.87 9.16 16.05
C ALA A 219 19.88 8.24 16.75
N PHE A 220 20.29 8.60 17.97
CA PHE A 220 21.19 7.77 18.76
C PHE A 220 20.53 6.43 19.12
N PHE A 221 19.33 6.45 19.67
CA PHE A 221 18.62 5.25 20.12
C PHE A 221 18.05 4.39 18.99
N SER A 222 17.68 4.98 17.85
CA SER A 222 17.14 4.23 16.70
C SER A 222 18.19 3.68 15.75
N CYS A 223 19.33 4.36 15.60
CA CYS A 223 20.30 4.04 14.54
C CYS A 223 21.69 3.77 15.09
N VAL A 224 22.29 4.74 15.80
CA VAL A 224 23.70 4.67 16.22
C VAL A 224 23.92 3.51 17.19
N TYR A 225 23.14 3.47 18.27
CA TYR A 225 23.30 2.45 19.30
C TYR A 225 22.93 1.04 18.78
N PRO A 226 21.74 0.81 18.17
CA PRO A 226 21.45 -0.49 17.55
C PRO A 226 22.46 -0.90 16.48
N GLY A 227 22.94 0.04 15.66
CA GLY A 227 23.93 -0.21 14.62
C GLY A 227 25.30 -0.64 15.17
N THR A 228 25.68 -0.15 16.35
CA THR A 228 26.93 -0.58 17.02
C THR A 228 26.80 -1.94 17.70
N VAL A 229 25.70 -2.19 18.40
CA VAL A 229 25.43 -3.45 19.12
C VAL A 229 25.20 -4.60 18.14
N MET A 230 24.39 -4.37 17.11
CA MET A 230 24.04 -5.36 16.09
C MET A 230 24.98 -5.31 14.88
N ARG A 231 26.15 -4.66 14.98
CA ARG A 231 27.09 -4.53 13.86
C ARG A 231 27.53 -5.89 13.35
N GLY A 232 27.34 -6.16 12.07
CA GLY A 232 27.72 -7.43 11.48
C GLY A 232 27.37 -7.58 10.01
N ARG A 233 26.88 -8.78 9.66
CA ARG A 233 26.46 -9.12 8.29
C ARG A 233 24.95 -9.30 8.25
N MET A 234 24.30 -8.69 7.27
CA MET A 234 22.88 -8.93 7.00
C MET A 234 22.70 -10.36 6.45
N SER A 235 21.88 -11.17 7.12
CA SER A 235 21.59 -12.55 6.74
C SER A 235 20.62 -12.64 5.56
N GLN A 236 19.65 -11.73 5.52
CA GLN A 236 18.57 -11.69 4.53
C GLN A 236 18.52 -10.34 3.81
N ARG A 237 17.62 -10.21 2.84
CA ARG A 237 17.37 -8.92 2.20
C ARG A 237 16.69 -7.99 3.20
N ILE A 238 16.95 -6.69 3.10
CA ILE A 238 16.26 -5.68 3.89
C ILE A 238 14.81 -5.62 3.40
N ASP A 239 13.88 -5.78 4.33
CA ASP A 239 12.46 -5.69 4.09
C ASP A 239 11.92 -4.33 4.54
N PHE A 240 10.79 -3.96 3.93
CA PHE A 240 10.09 -2.72 4.24
C PHE A 240 9.34 -2.87 5.56
N PRO A 241 9.26 -1.83 6.42
CA PRO A 241 8.59 -1.92 7.71
C PRO A 241 7.14 -2.37 7.61
N CYS A 242 6.80 -3.47 8.27
CA CYS A 242 5.45 -4.01 8.31
C CYS A 242 4.54 -3.19 9.22
N TRP A 243 5.12 -2.44 10.17
CA TRP A 243 4.40 -1.62 11.15
C TRP A 243 3.37 -0.68 10.50
N LEU A 244 3.70 -0.04 9.38
CA LEU A 244 2.79 0.89 8.70
C LEU A 244 1.48 0.20 8.28
N GLY A 245 1.56 -0.97 7.65
CA GLY A 245 0.38 -1.73 7.23
C GLY A 245 -0.40 -2.31 8.42
N LYS A 246 0.32 -2.74 9.47
CA LYS A 246 -0.32 -3.23 10.70
C LYS A 246 -1.02 -2.11 11.45
N ASN A 247 -0.45 -0.91 11.51
CA ASN A 247 -1.07 0.26 12.11
C ASN A 247 -2.39 0.64 11.40
N SER A 248 -2.40 0.67 10.06
CA SER A 248 -3.64 0.88 9.30
C SER A 248 -4.70 -0.19 9.59
N THR A 249 -4.29 -1.46 9.67
CA THR A 249 -5.21 -2.57 10.00
C THR A 249 -5.78 -2.41 11.41
N THR A 250 -4.96 -2.01 12.39
CA THR A 250 -5.39 -1.74 13.76
C THR A 250 -6.42 -0.60 13.80
N THR A 251 -6.16 0.50 13.09
CA THR A 251 -7.09 1.64 13.02
C THR A 251 -8.41 1.24 12.36
N LYS A 252 -8.36 0.51 11.24
CA LYS A 252 -9.55 -0.04 10.58
C LYS A 252 -10.37 -0.90 11.54
N ASN A 253 -9.74 -1.86 12.21
CA ASN A 253 -10.43 -2.74 13.15
C ASN A 253 -11.01 -1.96 14.36
N SER A 254 -10.32 -0.92 14.83
CA SER A 254 -10.83 -0.04 15.90
C SER A 254 -12.06 0.78 15.48
N ARG A 255 -12.14 1.19 14.21
CA ARG A 255 -13.33 1.84 13.62
C ARG A 255 -14.49 0.86 13.52
N ILE A 256 -14.26 -0.34 12.99
CA ILE A 256 -15.28 -1.42 12.92
C ILE A 256 -15.81 -1.77 14.30
N LEU A 257 -14.93 -1.96 15.29
CA LEU A 257 -15.33 -2.24 16.66
C LEU A 257 -16.16 -1.09 17.26
N GLN A 258 -15.85 0.16 16.94
CA GLN A 258 -16.64 1.31 17.40
C GLN A 258 -18.06 1.28 16.83
N GLU A 259 -18.20 0.95 15.55
CA GLU A 259 -19.49 0.83 14.88
C GLU A 259 -20.32 -0.30 15.49
N LEU A 260 -19.73 -1.49 15.67
CA LEU A 260 -20.38 -2.62 16.31
C LEU A 260 -20.83 -2.31 17.75
N VAL A 261 -20.00 -1.61 18.53
CA VAL A 261 -20.39 -1.15 19.88
C VAL A 261 -21.58 -0.18 19.79
N SER A 262 -21.59 0.74 18.83
CA SER A 262 -22.68 1.70 18.67
C SER A 262 -24.01 1.04 18.30
N HIS A 263 -23.97 0.00 17.47
CA HIS A 263 -25.17 -0.76 17.09
C HIS A 263 -25.69 -1.61 18.25
N ALA A 264 -24.79 -2.27 18.98
CA ALA A 264 -25.14 -3.17 20.08
C ALA A 264 -25.28 -2.50 21.45
N GLN A 265 -25.21 -1.17 21.55
CA GLN A 265 -25.11 -0.44 22.82
C GLN A 265 -26.31 -0.68 23.76
N LEU A 266 -27.49 -1.01 23.23
CA LEU A 266 -28.67 -1.35 24.03
C LEU A 266 -28.64 -2.79 24.58
N SER A 267 -27.91 -3.68 23.92
CA SER A 267 -27.92 -5.13 24.20
C SER A 267 -26.62 -5.59 24.88
N ILE A 268 -25.56 -4.80 24.80
CA ILE A 268 -24.24 -5.11 25.35
C ILE A 268 -23.87 -4.04 26.37
N SER A 269 -23.41 -4.51 27.54
CA SER A 269 -22.70 -3.67 28.50
C SER A 269 -21.21 -3.89 28.30
N GLY A 270 -20.56 -3.01 27.54
CA GLY A 270 -19.10 -3.03 27.41
C GLY A 270 -18.49 -2.06 26.41
N CYS A 271 -17.18 -1.89 26.52
CA CYS A 271 -16.34 -1.09 25.62
C CYS A 271 -15.82 -1.90 24.43
N LYS A 272 -15.10 -1.26 23.50
CA LYS A 272 -14.51 -1.92 22.31
C LYS A 272 -13.70 -3.17 22.64
N ASN A 273 -12.94 -3.12 23.74
CA ASN A 273 -12.06 -4.21 24.13
C ASN A 273 -12.84 -5.41 24.65
N GLU A 274 -13.86 -5.18 25.49
CA GLU A 274 -14.74 -6.22 26.02
C GLU A 274 -15.56 -6.85 24.89
N LEU A 275 -16.08 -6.04 23.96
CA LEU A 275 -16.75 -6.54 22.76
C LEU A 275 -15.81 -7.47 21.97
N ASN A 276 -14.57 -7.05 21.74
CA ASN A 276 -13.60 -7.80 20.93
C ASN A 276 -13.13 -9.11 21.59
N LEU A 277 -12.87 -9.08 22.90
CA LEU A 277 -12.28 -10.22 23.62
C LEU A 277 -13.34 -11.21 24.11
N ASP A 278 -14.50 -10.72 24.57
CA ASP A 278 -15.48 -11.56 25.26
C ASP A 278 -16.68 -11.89 24.37
N TYR A 279 -17.26 -10.89 23.71
CA TYR A 279 -18.49 -11.08 22.93
C TYR A 279 -18.25 -11.62 21.53
N ILE A 280 -17.33 -11.03 20.75
CA ILE A 280 -17.08 -11.39 19.35
C ILE A 280 -16.76 -12.89 19.17
N PRO A 281 -15.90 -13.53 19.99
CA PRO A 281 -15.64 -14.96 19.85
C PRO A 281 -16.90 -15.83 19.99
N HIS A 282 -17.83 -15.43 20.86
CA HIS A 282 -19.11 -16.11 21.07
C HIS A 282 -20.10 -15.79 19.95
N LEU A 283 -20.29 -14.50 19.63
CA LEU A 283 -21.15 -14.04 18.53
C LEU A 283 -20.75 -14.69 17.21
N ARG A 284 -19.45 -14.79 16.91
CA ARG A 284 -18.94 -15.48 15.72
C ARG A 284 -19.40 -16.93 15.66
N ASN A 285 -19.39 -17.65 16.79
CA ASN A 285 -19.84 -19.03 16.84
C ASN A 285 -21.36 -19.16 16.68
N VAL A 286 -22.13 -18.31 17.35
CA VAL A 286 -23.60 -18.30 17.28
C VAL A 286 -24.07 -17.93 15.87
N LEU A 287 -23.41 -17.00 15.20
CA LEU A 287 -23.77 -16.55 13.85
C LEU A 287 -23.26 -17.49 12.73
N SER A 288 -22.22 -18.29 12.96
CA SER A 288 -21.64 -19.17 11.93
C SER A 288 -22.09 -20.62 12.01
N LYS A 289 -22.16 -21.22 13.22
CA LYS A 289 -22.47 -22.65 13.39
C LYS A 289 -23.84 -23.06 12.82
N PRO A 290 -24.93 -22.31 13.01
CA PRO A 290 -26.22 -22.65 12.42
C PRO A 290 -26.18 -22.63 10.89
N LEU A 291 -25.43 -21.70 10.29
CA LEU A 291 -25.30 -21.58 8.84
C LEU A 291 -24.37 -22.65 8.24
N MET A 292 -23.34 -23.07 8.97
CA MET A 292 -22.44 -24.15 8.55
C MET A 292 -23.12 -25.52 8.58
N ASN A 293 -23.98 -25.75 9.58
CA ASN A 293 -24.67 -27.02 9.77
C ASN A 293 -26.04 -27.07 9.07
N ALA A 294 -26.39 -26.06 8.26
CA ALA A 294 -27.67 -25.99 7.58
C ALA A 294 -27.75 -27.05 6.45
N THR A 295 -28.71 -27.96 6.57
CA THR A 295 -29.12 -28.87 5.48
C THR A 295 -30.11 -28.17 4.55
N THR A 296 -30.37 -28.75 3.37
CA THR A 296 -31.30 -28.16 2.38
C THR A 296 -32.72 -27.97 2.93
N GLU A 297 -33.15 -28.81 3.87
CA GLU A 297 -34.49 -28.80 4.47
C GLU A 297 -34.60 -27.77 5.61
N ASP A 298 -33.57 -27.65 6.45
CA ASP A 298 -33.59 -26.78 7.64
C ASP A 298 -33.02 -25.37 7.38
N CYS A 299 -32.56 -25.10 6.15
CA CYS A 299 -31.90 -23.84 5.80
C CYS A 299 -32.73 -22.61 6.14
N SER A 300 -34.06 -22.65 5.94
CA SER A 300 -34.91 -21.49 6.25
C SER A 300 -35.00 -21.23 7.75
N SER A 301 -35.11 -22.29 8.56
CA SER A 301 -35.21 -22.17 10.02
C SER A 301 -33.91 -21.68 10.63
N LYS A 302 -32.77 -22.24 10.19
CA LYS A 302 -31.42 -21.84 10.64
C LYS A 302 -31.08 -20.40 10.29
N VAL A 303 -31.53 -19.95 9.12
CA VAL A 303 -31.37 -18.55 8.69
C VAL A 303 -32.20 -17.62 9.57
N SER A 304 -33.45 -17.98 9.91
CA SER A 304 -34.27 -17.19 10.82
C SER A 304 -33.65 -17.10 12.23
N GLU A 305 -33.12 -18.20 12.76
CA GLU A 305 -32.41 -18.22 14.06
C GLU A 305 -31.25 -17.21 14.07
N VAL A 306 -30.45 -17.16 13.01
CA VAL A 306 -29.34 -16.19 12.90
C VAL A 306 -29.85 -14.76 12.77
N ILE A 307 -30.93 -14.53 12.03
CA ILE A 307 -31.55 -13.21 11.87
C ILE A 307 -32.10 -12.70 13.21
N GLU A 308 -32.74 -13.56 14.00
CA GLU A 308 -33.23 -13.21 15.35
C GLU A 308 -32.09 -12.77 16.27
N VAL A 309 -30.94 -13.44 16.20
CA VAL A 309 -29.74 -13.02 16.94
C VAL A 309 -29.25 -11.65 16.45
N VAL A 310 -29.14 -11.45 15.13
CA VAL A 310 -28.75 -10.16 14.54
C VAL A 310 -29.69 -9.03 15.03
N ASP A 311 -31.00 -9.27 15.02
CA ASP A 311 -32.01 -8.30 15.46
C ASP A 311 -31.95 -8.04 16.97
N SER A 312 -31.70 -9.06 17.80
CA SER A 312 -31.61 -8.93 19.26
C SER A 312 -30.46 -8.02 19.72
N TYR A 313 -29.38 -7.98 18.94
CA TYR A 313 -28.23 -7.10 19.16
C TYR A 313 -28.32 -5.81 18.34
N ASN A 314 -29.43 -5.59 17.62
CA ASN A 314 -29.64 -4.46 16.72
C ASN A 314 -28.53 -4.32 15.66
N PHE A 315 -27.95 -5.42 15.20
CA PHE A 315 -26.93 -5.42 14.15
C PHE A 315 -27.55 -5.27 12.76
N VAL A 316 -26.80 -4.69 11.83
CA VAL A 316 -27.11 -4.73 10.40
C VAL A 316 -26.46 -5.93 9.73
N LYS A 317 -26.86 -6.21 8.48
CA LYS A 317 -26.27 -7.28 7.69
C LYS A 317 -24.75 -7.12 7.52
N GLU A 318 -24.28 -5.88 7.36
CA GLU A 318 -22.86 -5.55 7.21
C GLU A 318 -22.07 -5.93 8.48
N ASP A 319 -22.67 -5.79 9.65
CA ASP A 319 -22.04 -6.15 10.94
C ASP A 319 -21.75 -7.63 11.04
N TRP A 320 -22.58 -8.49 10.44
CA TRP A 320 -22.31 -9.93 10.39
C TRP A 320 -20.96 -10.21 9.71
N GLN A 321 -20.66 -9.51 8.62
CA GLN A 321 -19.37 -9.63 7.94
C GLN A 321 -18.24 -9.08 8.82
N SER A 322 -18.44 -7.89 9.37
CA SER A 322 -17.50 -7.22 10.27
C SER A 322 -17.11 -8.08 11.48
N ILE A 323 -18.07 -8.75 12.12
CA ILE A 323 -17.83 -9.66 13.25
C ILE A 323 -17.01 -10.89 12.82
N MET A 324 -17.28 -11.44 11.63
CA MET A 324 -16.52 -12.58 11.11
C MET A 324 -15.07 -12.21 10.79
N ASP A 325 -14.84 -11.01 10.27
CA ASP A 325 -13.53 -10.51 9.87
C ASP A 325 -12.69 -10.08 11.08
N VAL A 326 -13.26 -9.32 12.02
CA VAL A 326 -12.55 -8.89 13.25
C VAL A 326 -12.25 -10.08 14.16
N GLY A 327 -13.17 -11.04 14.25
CA GLY A 327 -13.00 -12.25 15.05
C GLY A 327 -12.06 -13.31 14.44
N HIS A 328 -11.42 -13.03 13.29
CA HIS A 328 -10.50 -13.93 12.62
C HIS A 328 -9.05 -13.68 13.05
N PHE A 329 -8.42 -14.73 13.59
CA PHE A 329 -6.99 -14.71 13.91
C PHE A 329 -6.18 -15.35 12.78
N ASP A 330 -5.06 -14.72 12.45
CA ASP A 330 -4.10 -15.23 11.46
C ASP A 330 -3.70 -16.68 11.78
N GLY A 331 -3.68 -17.55 10.77
CA GLY A 331 -3.37 -18.97 10.90
C GLY A 331 -4.55 -19.87 11.30
N LYS A 332 -5.73 -19.33 11.64
CA LYS A 332 -6.95 -20.13 11.85
C LYS A 332 -7.76 -20.28 10.55
N ARG A 333 -8.58 -21.32 10.44
CA ARG A 333 -9.47 -21.49 9.27
C ARG A 333 -10.55 -20.40 9.25
N LYS A 334 -10.86 -19.86 8.07
CA LYS A 334 -11.95 -18.90 7.88
C LYS A 334 -13.29 -19.62 7.88
N LEU A 335 -14.03 -19.53 8.98
CA LEU A 335 -15.38 -20.12 9.13
C LEU A 335 -16.34 -19.71 8.02
N GLN A 336 -16.20 -18.49 7.49
CA GLN A 336 -17.05 -18.00 6.41
C GLN A 336 -16.85 -18.80 5.11
N GLY A 337 -15.67 -19.36 4.87
CA GLY A 337 -15.39 -20.18 3.69
C GLY A 337 -16.13 -21.52 3.68
N ASP A 338 -16.50 -22.02 4.87
CA ASP A 338 -17.14 -23.31 5.05
C ASP A 338 -18.69 -23.24 4.91
N ILE A 339 -19.26 -22.04 4.82
CA ILE A 339 -20.71 -21.83 4.61
C ILE A 339 -21.03 -21.90 3.11
N ASP A 340 -21.98 -22.76 2.72
CA ASP A 340 -22.41 -22.88 1.33
C ASP A 340 -22.93 -21.53 0.78
N SER A 341 -22.47 -21.18 -0.42
CA SER A 341 -22.94 -20.06 -1.21
C SER A 341 -24.48 -19.93 -1.29
N LYS A 342 -25.21 -21.05 -1.37
CA LYS A 342 -26.68 -21.09 -1.40
C LYS A 342 -27.28 -20.61 -0.08
N VAL A 343 -26.68 -20.99 1.05
CA VAL A 343 -27.12 -20.59 2.40
C VAL A 343 -26.86 -19.10 2.62
N LYS A 344 -25.70 -18.57 2.19
CA LYS A 344 -25.42 -17.12 2.23
C LYS A 344 -26.41 -16.30 1.40
N ALA A 345 -26.77 -16.81 0.22
CA ALA A 345 -27.76 -16.19 -0.65
C ALA A 345 -29.18 -16.29 -0.08
N ALA A 346 -29.51 -17.36 0.64
CA ALA A 346 -30.76 -17.48 1.38
C ALA A 346 -30.81 -16.47 2.53
N PHE A 347 -29.77 -16.40 3.36
CA PHE A 347 -29.62 -15.42 4.44
C PHE A 347 -29.86 -13.98 3.97
N THR A 348 -29.18 -13.57 2.90
CA THR A 348 -29.34 -12.22 2.34
C THR A 348 -30.77 -11.96 1.84
N ARG A 349 -31.43 -12.95 1.22
CA ARG A 349 -32.80 -12.79 0.70
C ARG A 349 -33.83 -12.72 1.81
N THR A 350 -33.66 -13.53 2.86
CA THR A 350 -34.58 -13.55 4.01
C THR A 350 -34.43 -12.28 4.84
N TYR A 351 -33.20 -11.82 5.12
CA TYR A 351 -32.95 -10.54 5.81
C TYR A 351 -33.58 -9.37 5.05
N ASN A 352 -33.34 -9.25 3.74
CA ASN A 352 -33.94 -8.15 2.96
C ASN A 352 -35.48 -8.21 2.84
N LYS A 353 -36.10 -9.35 3.15
CA LYS A 353 -37.57 -9.50 3.18
C LYS A 353 -38.14 -9.12 4.55
N GLY A 354 -37.32 -9.19 5.61
CA GLY A 354 -37.68 -8.80 6.96
C GLY A 354 -37.73 -7.28 7.14
N SER A 355 -38.52 -6.83 8.12
CA SER A 355 -38.51 -5.44 8.58
C SER A 355 -37.68 -5.37 9.86
N HIS A 356 -36.44 -4.89 9.75
CA HIS A 356 -35.49 -4.79 10.86
C HIS A 356 -35.54 -3.36 11.42
N VAL A 357 -36.01 -3.20 12.65
CA VAL A 357 -36.12 -1.89 13.32
C VAL A 357 -34.83 -1.65 14.10
N THR A 358 -34.01 -0.70 13.65
CA THR A 358 -32.80 -0.29 14.37
C THR A 358 -33.03 1.02 15.12
N PRO A 359 -32.45 1.20 16.32
CA PRO A 359 -32.59 2.43 17.12
C PRO A 359 -31.74 3.59 16.58
N TYR A 360 -30.93 3.36 15.53
CA TYR A 360 -30.06 4.32 14.89
C TYR A 360 -30.41 4.48 13.40
N ALA A 361 -30.09 5.65 12.84
CA ALA A 361 -30.28 5.94 11.43
C ALA A 361 -29.29 5.10 10.60
N SER A 362 -29.79 4.07 9.94
CA SER A 362 -28.99 3.30 8.99
C SER A 362 -28.80 4.10 7.70
N ASN A 363 -27.55 4.34 7.31
CA ASN A 363 -27.21 4.93 6.00
C ASN A 363 -27.54 4.00 4.82
N VAL A 364 -27.98 2.77 5.11
CA VAL A 364 -28.34 1.75 4.12
C VAL A 364 -29.79 1.94 3.68
N GLY A 365 -30.09 3.00 2.92
CA GLY A 365 -31.50 3.23 2.55
C GLY A 365 -31.90 4.38 1.64
N ALA A 366 -31.02 5.25 1.14
CA ALA A 366 -31.44 6.28 0.18
C ALA A 366 -31.47 5.74 -1.26
N LYS A 367 -32.43 4.85 -1.57
CA LYS A 367 -32.84 4.65 -2.98
C LYS A 367 -33.43 5.98 -3.45
N LYS A 368 -32.64 6.77 -4.19
CA LYS A 368 -33.10 7.97 -4.91
C LYS A 368 -34.34 7.63 -5.75
N LYS A 369 -35.54 7.94 -5.24
CA LYS A 369 -36.72 8.19 -6.07
C LYS A 369 -36.64 9.64 -6.57
N PRO A 370 -36.94 9.91 -7.85
CA PRO A 370 -36.93 11.27 -8.36
C PRO A 370 -38.27 11.99 -8.09
N LYS A 371 -38.17 13.32 -7.90
CA LYS A 371 -39.21 14.38 -7.85
C LYS A 371 -40.00 14.48 -6.53
N ALA A 372 -40.36 15.67 -6.02
CA ALA A 372 -40.66 16.94 -6.68
C ALA A 372 -40.30 18.19 -5.83
N THR A 373 -40.41 19.34 -6.46
CA THR A 373 -40.11 20.71 -6.02
C THR A 373 -40.96 21.26 -4.85
N ALA A 374 -40.26 21.96 -3.93
CA ALA A 374 -40.66 23.12 -3.10
C ALA A 374 -41.64 22.92 -1.91
N PRO A 375 -41.70 23.81 -0.89
CA PRO A 375 -40.95 25.07 -0.68
C PRO A 375 -40.23 25.22 0.69
N ASP A 376 -39.47 26.31 0.73
CA ASP A 376 -38.69 26.96 1.79
C ASP A 376 -39.43 27.11 3.14
N VAL A 377 -38.81 26.65 4.24
CA VAL A 377 -39.14 27.10 5.61
C VAL A 377 -37.82 27.29 6.37
N LYS A 378 -37.55 28.57 6.68
CA LYS A 378 -36.51 29.03 7.60
C LYS A 378 -36.90 28.67 9.04
N THR A 379 -35.96 28.11 9.78
CA THR A 379 -35.95 28.26 11.25
C THR A 379 -34.52 28.44 11.72
N GLU A 380 -34.30 29.58 12.38
CA GLU A 380 -33.02 29.99 12.96
C GLU A 380 -32.71 29.29 14.29
N GLY A 381 -31.41 29.14 14.56
CA GLY A 381 -30.83 29.29 15.90
C GLY A 381 -30.66 28.03 16.74
N LEU A 382 -29.42 27.56 16.89
CA LEU A 382 -28.63 27.75 18.11
C LEU A 382 -27.28 27.03 17.95
N GLY A 383 -26.20 27.80 17.99
CA GLY A 383 -24.85 27.26 18.01
C GLY A 383 -24.40 26.90 19.42
N THR A 384 -23.66 25.81 19.55
CA THR A 384 -22.59 25.62 20.55
C THR A 384 -21.66 24.49 20.08
N GLY A 385 -20.36 24.63 20.37
CA GLY A 385 -19.46 23.48 20.53
C GLY A 385 -18.55 23.13 19.36
N LYS A 386 -17.49 23.93 19.15
CA LYS A 386 -16.32 23.56 18.37
C LYS A 386 -15.57 22.42 19.10
N ALA A 387 -15.40 21.28 18.45
CA ALA A 387 -14.51 20.19 18.88
C ALA A 387 -13.57 19.82 17.70
N PRO A 388 -12.34 19.34 17.97
CA PRO A 388 -11.21 19.49 17.07
C PRO A 388 -11.30 18.57 15.84
N GLU A 389 -10.96 19.12 14.68
CA GLU A 389 -10.75 18.37 13.44
C GLU A 389 -9.57 17.41 13.60
N VAL A 390 -9.86 16.12 13.56
CA VAL A 390 -8.87 15.06 13.33
C VAL A 390 -8.98 14.71 11.85
N SER A 391 -7.88 14.88 11.13
CA SER A 391 -7.76 14.59 9.71
C SER A 391 -7.81 13.09 9.44
N ASP A 392 -9.00 12.58 9.12
CA ASP A 392 -9.18 11.25 8.54
C ASP A 392 -9.07 11.34 7.00
N ASP A 393 -8.00 10.75 6.47
CA ASP A 393 -7.84 10.48 5.05
C ASP A 393 -7.52 8.99 4.89
N ASP A 394 -8.57 8.18 4.69
CA ASP A 394 -8.44 6.82 4.15
C ASP A 394 -9.60 6.60 3.19
N SER A 395 -9.27 6.55 1.91
CA SER A 395 -10.20 6.22 0.86
C SER A 395 -10.18 4.70 0.63
N ASP A 396 -11.19 4.01 1.17
CA ASP A 396 -11.42 2.59 0.96
C ASP A 396 -11.94 2.35 -0.48
N GLY A 397 -11.10 1.72 -1.30
CA GLY A 397 -11.48 1.10 -2.56
C GLY A 397 -11.46 -0.42 -2.41
N ASP A 398 -12.56 -1.00 -1.96
CA ASP A 398 -12.79 -2.44 -1.93
C ASP A 398 -12.89 -2.98 -3.37
N ILE A 399 -11.93 -3.81 -3.79
CA ILE A 399 -12.03 -4.59 -5.02
C ILE A 399 -12.01 -6.05 -4.61
N GLY A 400 -13.20 -6.54 -4.26
CA GLY A 400 -13.50 -7.96 -4.19
C GLY A 400 -13.40 -8.58 -5.59
N GLU A 401 -12.52 -9.58 -5.70
CA GLU A 401 -12.51 -10.54 -6.79
C GLU A 401 -13.87 -11.26 -6.87
N ASN A 402 -14.68 -10.92 -7.88
CA ASN A 402 -15.63 -11.84 -8.51
C ASN A 402 -16.30 -11.17 -9.72
N PHE A 403 -15.76 -11.37 -10.92
CA PHE A 403 -16.53 -11.11 -12.15
C PHE A 403 -16.50 -12.34 -13.07
N LYS A 404 -17.52 -13.19 -12.92
CA LYS A 404 -17.89 -14.19 -13.92
C LYS A 404 -18.63 -13.49 -15.06
N VAL A 405 -18.03 -13.50 -16.24
CA VAL A 405 -18.61 -13.00 -17.49
C VAL A 405 -19.88 -13.80 -17.83
N LYS A 406 -21.06 -13.18 -17.73
CA LYS A 406 -22.30 -13.67 -18.37
C LYS A 406 -22.38 -13.09 -19.78
N LYS A 407 -22.38 -13.97 -20.78
CA LYS A 407 -22.73 -13.67 -22.18
C LYS A 407 -24.11 -13.00 -22.23
N GLY A 408 -24.15 -11.76 -22.70
CA GLY A 408 -25.39 -11.05 -22.99
C GLY A 408 -26.11 -11.65 -24.18
N GLY A 409 -27.33 -12.13 -23.95
CA GLY A 409 -28.31 -12.38 -25.00
C GLY A 409 -28.83 -11.05 -25.54
N LYS A 410 -28.78 -10.88 -26.87
CA LYS A 410 -29.36 -9.73 -27.55
C LYS A 410 -30.88 -9.82 -27.55
N THR A 411 -31.53 -8.82 -26.97
CA THR A 411 -32.91 -8.44 -27.25
C THR A 411 -32.96 -7.71 -28.59
N GLY A 412 -33.87 -8.13 -29.47
CA GLY A 412 -34.14 -7.47 -30.76
C GLY A 412 -35.58 -7.76 -31.16
N ALA A 413 -36.38 -6.69 -31.21
CA ALA A 413 -37.82 -6.72 -31.41
C ALA A 413 -38.25 -7.15 -32.83
N LYS A 414 -39.47 -7.72 -32.88
CA LYS A 414 -40.24 -8.17 -34.06
C LYS A 414 -40.30 -7.15 -35.21
N LYS A 415 -40.14 -7.64 -36.44
CA LYS A 415 -40.97 -7.24 -37.60
C LYS A 415 -41.35 -8.48 -38.41
N SER A 416 -42.65 -8.61 -38.64
CA SER A 416 -43.34 -9.62 -39.42
C SER A 416 -43.41 -9.20 -40.90
N GLY A 417 -43.32 -10.18 -41.82
CA GLY A 417 -43.50 -9.94 -43.26
C GLY A 417 -43.33 -11.21 -44.13
N LYS A 418 -44.47 -11.85 -44.42
CA LYS A 418 -44.84 -12.85 -45.45
C LYS A 418 -43.84 -13.34 -46.53
N ALA A 419 -43.85 -14.68 -46.68
CA ALA A 419 -44.18 -15.47 -47.88
C ALA A 419 -43.11 -15.90 -48.95
N ARG A 420 -42.89 -17.24 -48.95
CA ARG A 420 -43.03 -18.26 -50.04
C ARG A 420 -41.95 -18.45 -51.14
N ALA A 421 -41.52 -19.73 -51.26
CA ALA A 421 -41.13 -20.51 -52.47
C ALA A 421 -39.83 -20.09 -53.20
N THR A 422 -39.02 -20.92 -53.88
CA THR A 422 -38.81 -22.37 -54.12
C THR A 422 -37.50 -22.47 -54.94
N SER A 423 -36.96 -23.69 -55.08
CA SER A 423 -36.11 -24.22 -56.17
C SER A 423 -34.58 -24.12 -56.08
N ASP A 424 -33.99 -25.33 -56.02
CA ASP A 424 -32.91 -25.87 -56.86
C ASP A 424 -31.57 -25.11 -56.95
N THR A 425 -30.38 -25.70 -56.82
CA THR A 425 -29.94 -26.93 -57.48
C THR A 425 -28.63 -27.45 -56.87
N LYS A 426 -28.51 -28.78 -56.82
CA LYS A 426 -27.32 -29.66 -56.82
C LYS A 426 -25.94 -28.98 -57.04
N GLN A 427 -24.94 -29.39 -56.25
CA GLN A 427 -24.02 -30.44 -56.70
C GLN A 427 -23.21 -31.03 -55.54
N ALA A 428 -23.10 -32.35 -55.62
CA ALA A 428 -22.45 -33.26 -54.70
C ALA A 428 -21.13 -33.78 -55.30
N ARG A 429 -20.41 -34.54 -54.45
CA ARG A 429 -19.23 -35.39 -54.69
C ARG A 429 -17.89 -34.68 -54.55
N GLY A 430 -16.89 -35.24 -53.87
CA GLY A 430 -16.72 -36.51 -53.17
C GLY A 430 -15.47 -36.36 -52.27
N LYS A 431 -15.38 -37.00 -51.10
CA LYS A 431 -14.75 -38.33 -50.90
C LYS A 431 -13.42 -38.45 -51.68
N GLU A 432 -12.27 -38.79 -51.10
CA GLU A 432 -12.06 -39.77 -50.03
C GLU A 432 -10.56 -39.74 -49.60
N THR A 433 -10.33 -40.05 -48.32
CA THR A 433 -9.22 -40.87 -47.75
C THR A 433 -7.74 -40.54 -47.98
N GLY A 434 -7.01 -40.46 -46.85
CA GLY A 434 -6.04 -41.52 -46.54
C GLY A 434 -4.65 -41.10 -46.07
N LYS A 435 -4.33 -41.47 -44.81
CA LYS A 435 -3.02 -41.90 -44.22
C LYS A 435 -1.80 -40.97 -44.44
N GLY A 436 -1.03 -40.53 -43.44
CA GLY A 436 -0.50 -41.26 -42.28
C GLY A 436 1.04 -41.37 -42.40
N ARG A 437 1.76 -41.23 -41.27
CA ARG A 437 3.23 -41.18 -41.04
C ARG A 437 3.88 -39.81 -41.28
N GLY A 438 4.79 -39.29 -40.46
CA GLY A 438 5.49 -39.82 -39.29
C GLY A 438 6.93 -39.28 -39.27
N LYS A 439 7.34 -38.73 -38.11
CA LYS A 439 8.72 -38.56 -37.58
C LYS A 439 9.76 -37.72 -38.33
N SER A 440 10.36 -36.81 -37.54
CA SER A 440 11.82 -36.71 -37.23
C SER A 440 12.60 -35.49 -37.73
N LYS A 441 13.13 -34.77 -36.72
CA LYS A 441 14.42 -34.04 -36.63
C LYS A 441 14.60 -32.78 -37.47
N LYS A 442 14.77 -31.64 -36.78
CA LYS A 442 16.08 -31.26 -36.20
C LYS A 442 15.88 -30.43 -34.94
#